data_AF-A0A971PJQ7-F1
#
_entry.id   AF-A0A971PJQ7-F1
#
_cell.length_a   1.000
_cell.length_b   1.000
_cell.length_c   1.000
_cell.angle_alpha   90.00
_cell.angle_beta   90.00
_cell.angle_gamma   90.00
#
_symmetry.space_group_name_H-M   'P 1'
#
loop_
_entity.id
_entity.type
_entity.pdbx_description
1 polymer ?
#
loop_
_entity_poly.entity_id
_entity_poly.type
_entity_poly.pdbx_seq_one_letter_code
_entity_poly.pdbx_strand_id
1 'polypeptide(L)'
;MLFAVICLVLGLLGALLLPLTELFPAVQRILIGAVIAIAILALTRATGLVRWDSLNKRFLRSSRLKGALSSLLSILLLIGALELCARVLTATGVLGYYRPIITVESAAKKTDWRAHHITKDEAREPDPVLFWRSIRRYPYNAQGFKGKELPPVKGPHEFRIFCYGDSNTDGPDRGGWPEQLQAVLDLRSLPGVREFAVVNAGVAGYSSYQGLRRFQQEVATYSPDLVLVSFGWNDHWEALGAPDKQFSSAIPFVDTLQGTLLRYRFYLVLKQYMVPCLLRRESFSGPRVSPEEYLENLAGFVETARRHGAAVVLMTRPYGDERILRNDRVPAKYLTKIARGNKDLLAFAAREQAHVLDIHGAFAALPSSLFVDSCHFTLQGHKKMAELLCNYLEDNGLLPAAGQRAVTPSSGGAVRAQKQR
;
A
#
# COMPACT_ATOMS: atom_id res chain seq x y z
N MET A 1 55.14 -10.49 3.22
CA MET A 1 54.68 -11.87 2.96
C MET A 1 53.16 -11.98 2.76
N LEU A 2 52.31 -11.49 3.68
CA LEU A 2 50.85 -11.63 3.55
C LEU A 2 50.26 -11.01 2.26
N PHE A 3 50.73 -9.83 1.87
CA PHE A 3 50.30 -9.16 0.63
C PHE A 3 50.67 -9.96 -0.63
N ALA A 4 51.88 -10.55 -0.67
CA ALA A 4 52.32 -11.39 -1.78
C ALA A 4 51.52 -12.69 -1.88
N VAL A 5 51.14 -13.28 -0.74
CA VAL A 5 50.28 -14.47 -0.70
C VAL A 5 48.85 -14.14 -1.16
N ILE A 6 48.30 -12.97 -0.80
CA ILE A 6 46.99 -12.50 -1.28
C ILE A 6 47.01 -12.29 -2.80
N CYS A 7 48.04 -11.64 -3.34
CA CYS A 7 48.18 -11.44 -4.79
C CYS A 7 48.35 -12.78 -5.54
N LEU A 8 49.08 -13.75 -4.98
CA LEU A 8 49.25 -15.07 -5.57
C LEU A 8 47.94 -15.87 -5.58
N VAL A 9 47.17 -15.83 -4.49
CA VAL A 9 45.86 -16.49 -4.37
C VAL A 9 44.83 -15.87 -5.32
N LEU A 10 44.81 -14.54 -5.45
CA LEU A 10 43.94 -13.84 -6.40
C LEU A 10 44.32 -14.12 -7.87
N GLY A 11 45.63 -14.23 -8.16
CA GLY A 11 46.13 -14.60 -9.49
C GLY A 11 45.78 -16.04 -9.87
N LEU A 12 45.94 -17.00 -8.95
CA LEU A 12 45.56 -18.40 -9.14
C LEU A 12 44.04 -18.59 -9.28
N LEU A 13 43.24 -17.81 -8.54
CA LEU A 13 41.78 -17.76 -8.67
C LEU A 13 41.35 -17.21 -10.04
N GLY A 14 42.02 -16.18 -10.55
CA GLY A 14 41.77 -15.66 -11.90
C GLY A 14 42.06 -16.70 -12.98
N ALA A 15 43.16 -17.44 -12.85
CA ALA A 15 43.56 -18.48 -13.80
C ALA A 15 42.65 -19.72 -13.78
N LEU A 16 42.11 -20.11 -12.62
CA LEU A 16 41.16 -21.22 -12.50
C LEU A 16 39.75 -20.90 -13.03
N LEU A 17 39.39 -19.61 -13.11
CA LEU A 17 38.07 -19.15 -13.57
C LEU A 17 38.01 -18.89 -15.09
N LEU A 18 39.16 -18.81 -15.76
CA LEU A 18 39.30 -18.60 -17.20
C LEU A 18 38.69 -19.69 -18.10
N PRO A 19 38.66 -21.00 -17.73
CA PRO A 19 38.01 -22.03 -18.55
C PRO A 19 36.50 -22.21 -18.26
N LEU A 20 35.92 -21.48 -17.30
CA LEU A 20 34.49 -21.55 -16.95
C LEU A 20 33.62 -20.58 -17.78
N THR A 21 34.20 -19.94 -18.80
CA THR A 21 33.54 -18.94 -19.67
C THR A 21 32.49 -19.51 -20.61
N GLU A 22 32.35 -20.84 -20.67
CA GLU A 22 31.36 -21.55 -21.51
C GLU A 22 30.09 -21.98 -20.74
N LEU A 23 29.98 -21.67 -19.44
CA LEU A 23 28.79 -21.98 -18.63
C LEU A 23 27.93 -20.73 -18.39
N PHE A 24 26.61 -20.89 -18.51
CA PHE A 24 25.58 -19.85 -18.42
C PHE A 24 25.96 -18.68 -17.46
N PRO A 25 25.84 -17.40 -17.89
CA PRO A 25 26.29 -16.22 -17.13
C PRO A 25 25.75 -16.08 -15.71
N ALA A 26 24.64 -16.76 -15.39
CA ALA A 26 24.06 -16.81 -14.05
C ALA A 26 24.83 -17.75 -13.10
N VAL A 27 25.31 -18.90 -13.60
CA VAL A 27 26.09 -19.88 -12.84
C VAL A 27 27.47 -19.34 -12.50
N GLN A 28 28.09 -18.62 -13.45
CA GLN A 28 29.38 -17.98 -13.25
C GLN A 28 29.36 -16.92 -12.14
N ARG A 29 28.29 -16.12 -12.04
CA ARG A 29 28.12 -15.11 -10.99
C ARG A 29 27.84 -15.72 -9.61
N ILE A 30 27.10 -16.83 -9.56
CA ILE A 30 26.85 -17.58 -8.32
C ILE A 30 28.15 -18.21 -7.81
N LEU A 31 28.96 -18.79 -8.71
CA LEU A 31 30.26 -19.38 -8.36
C LEU A 31 31.25 -18.32 -7.88
N ILE A 32 31.33 -17.16 -8.54
CA ILE A 32 32.18 -16.04 -8.10
C ILE A 32 31.74 -15.56 -6.70
N GLY A 33 30.43 -15.42 -6.45
CA GLY A 33 29.90 -15.06 -5.15
C GLY A 33 30.22 -16.09 -4.06
N ALA A 34 30.10 -17.38 -4.36
CA ALA A 34 30.43 -18.47 -3.45
C ALA A 34 31.94 -18.51 -3.13
N VAL A 35 32.79 -18.30 -4.14
CA VAL A 35 34.25 -18.26 -3.99
C VAL A 35 34.70 -17.06 -3.14
N ILE A 36 34.10 -15.89 -3.33
CA ILE A 36 34.37 -14.70 -2.50
C ILE A 36 33.90 -14.96 -1.06
N ALA A 37 32.73 -15.58 -0.85
CA ALA A 37 32.24 -15.92 0.48
C ALA A 37 33.14 -16.95 1.20
N ILE A 38 33.61 -17.98 0.48
CA ILE A 38 34.57 -18.97 0.97
C ILE A 38 35.91 -18.31 1.29
N ALA A 39 36.39 -17.38 0.45
CA ALA A 39 37.62 -16.64 0.70
C ALA A 39 37.50 -15.73 1.94
N ILE A 40 36.36 -15.10 2.18
CA ILE A 40 36.08 -14.31 3.40
C ILE A 40 35.99 -15.21 4.64
N LEU A 41 35.36 -16.39 4.53
CA LEU A 41 35.33 -17.41 5.59
C LEU A 41 36.72 -17.97 5.92
N ALA A 42 37.55 -18.18 4.89
CA ALA A 42 38.94 -18.61 5.04
C ALA A 42 39.80 -17.49 5.65
N LEU A 43 39.63 -16.23 5.23
CA LEU A 43 40.34 -15.08 5.82
C LEU A 43 39.95 -14.85 7.28
N THR A 44 38.68 -14.98 7.64
CA THR A 44 38.21 -14.83 9.03
C THR A 44 38.72 -15.95 9.94
N ARG A 45 38.86 -17.19 9.44
CA ARG A 45 39.56 -18.28 10.14
C ARG A 45 41.08 -18.07 10.21
N ALA A 46 41.71 -17.65 9.11
CA ALA A 46 43.17 -17.59 8.98
C ALA A 46 43.79 -16.37 9.68
N THR A 47 43.10 -15.24 9.76
CA THR A 47 43.63 -14.02 10.39
C THR A 47 43.51 -14.01 11.91
N GLY A 48 42.76 -14.95 12.51
CA GLY A 48 42.54 -14.96 13.96
C GLY A 48 42.00 -13.62 14.49
N LEU A 49 41.32 -12.83 13.65
CA LEU A 49 40.91 -11.44 13.95
C LEU A 49 39.97 -11.31 15.15
N VAL A 50 39.52 -12.43 15.73
CA VAL A 50 38.93 -12.46 17.05
C VAL A 50 39.77 -13.36 17.97
N ARG A 51 40.86 -12.80 18.51
CA ARG A 51 41.56 -13.37 19.67
C ARG A 51 40.83 -12.94 20.95
N TRP A 52 40.01 -13.83 21.52
CA TRP A 52 39.25 -13.57 22.76
C TRP A 52 40.08 -13.62 24.05
N ASP A 53 41.36 -13.99 23.98
CA ASP A 53 42.21 -14.14 25.17
C ASP A 53 42.41 -12.82 25.94
N SER A 54 42.23 -11.66 25.28
CA SER A 54 42.37 -10.35 25.92
C SER A 54 41.08 -9.81 26.55
N LEU A 55 39.90 -10.35 26.23
CA LEU A 55 38.61 -9.81 26.65
C LEU A 55 37.97 -10.55 27.84
N ASN A 56 38.59 -11.61 28.38
CA ASN A 56 37.86 -12.58 29.20
C ASN A 56 38.53 -12.96 30.53
N LYS A 57 38.73 -11.99 31.43
CA LYS A 57 39.06 -12.30 32.83
C LYS A 57 37.87 -12.34 33.80
N ARG A 58 36.64 -11.95 33.41
CA ARG A 58 35.56 -11.84 34.41
C ARG A 58 34.15 -12.36 34.10
N PHE A 59 33.77 -12.79 32.90
CA PHE A 59 32.33 -12.98 32.64
C PHE A 59 31.81 -14.34 32.17
N LEU A 60 32.60 -15.31 31.68
CA LEU A 60 32.03 -16.56 31.13
C LEU A 60 32.83 -17.81 31.53
N ARG A 61 32.34 -18.55 32.54
CA ARG A 61 32.99 -19.75 33.15
C ARG A 61 32.81 -21.07 32.38
N SER A 62 31.93 -21.17 31.38
CA SER A 62 31.71 -22.44 30.64
C SER A 62 32.38 -22.44 29.26
N SER A 63 33.17 -23.48 28.97
CA SER A 63 33.86 -23.66 27.66
C SER A 63 32.89 -23.81 26.50
N ARG A 64 31.73 -24.44 26.75
CA ARG A 64 30.63 -24.58 25.79
C ARG A 64 30.01 -23.23 25.41
N LEU A 65 29.85 -22.32 26.38
CA LEU A 65 29.31 -20.98 26.14
C LEU A 65 30.30 -20.11 25.36
N LYS A 66 31.61 -20.22 25.61
CA LYS A 66 32.65 -19.56 24.81
C LYS A 66 32.64 -20.04 23.35
N GLY A 67 32.51 -21.34 23.12
CA GLY A 67 32.37 -21.91 21.78
C GLY A 67 31.13 -21.39 21.06
N ALA A 68 29.97 -21.43 21.73
CA ALA A 68 28.71 -20.95 21.17
C ALA A 68 28.76 -19.45 20.81
N LEU A 69 29.33 -18.60 21.67
CA LEU A 69 29.48 -17.16 21.42
C LEU A 69 30.46 -16.87 20.27
N SER A 70 31.55 -17.64 20.15
CA SER A 70 32.47 -17.52 19.01
C SER A 70 31.78 -17.89 17.70
N SER A 71 31.00 -18.97 17.67
CA SER A 71 30.24 -19.36 16.49
C SER A 71 29.19 -18.31 16.12
N LEU A 72 28.49 -17.76 17.11
CA LEU A 72 27.53 -16.68 16.89
C LEU A 72 28.19 -15.44 16.29
N LEU A 73 29.34 -15.02 16.84
CA LEU A 73 30.09 -13.88 16.32
C LEU A 73 30.59 -14.10 14.89
N SER A 74 31.11 -15.29 14.58
CA SER A 74 31.51 -15.64 13.21
C SER A 74 30.34 -15.59 12.23
N ILE A 75 29.15 -16.06 12.62
CA ILE A 75 27.93 -15.97 11.82
C ILE A 75 27.54 -14.50 11.60
N LEU A 76 27.57 -13.66 12.63
CA LEU A 76 27.25 -12.24 12.52
C LEU A 76 28.24 -11.48 11.61
N LEU A 77 29.53 -11.78 11.71
CA LEU A 77 30.56 -11.21 10.84
C LEU A 77 30.35 -11.62 9.37
N LEU A 78 29.97 -12.87 9.13
CA LEU A 78 29.64 -13.35 7.79
C LEU A 78 28.41 -12.62 7.22
N ILE A 79 27.33 -12.51 8.00
CA ILE A 79 26.12 -11.77 7.59
C ILE A 79 26.46 -10.31 7.27
N GLY A 80 27.26 -9.66 8.11
CA GLY A 80 27.73 -8.29 7.90
C GLY A 80 28.57 -8.12 6.63
N ALA A 81 29.48 -9.06 6.37
CA ALA A 81 30.30 -9.07 5.16
C ALA A 81 29.47 -9.26 3.88
N LEU A 82 28.49 -10.18 3.91
CA LEU A 82 27.56 -10.40 2.80
C LEU A 82 26.70 -9.16 2.52
N GLU A 83 26.23 -8.49 3.56
CA GLU A 83 25.48 -7.23 3.44
C GLU A 83 26.34 -6.11 2.84
N LEU A 84 27.57 -5.93 3.33
CA LEU A 84 28.50 -4.93 2.82
C LEU A 84 28.83 -5.20 1.35
N CYS A 85 29.15 -6.44 1.00
CA CYS A 85 29.42 -6.86 -0.36
C CYS A 85 28.23 -6.57 -1.28
N ALA A 86 27.01 -6.95 -0.87
CA ALA A 86 25.80 -6.66 -1.62
C ALA A 86 25.59 -5.16 -1.81
N ARG A 87 25.88 -4.32 -0.81
CA ARG A 87 25.80 -2.85 -0.93
C ARG A 87 26.80 -2.30 -1.93
N VAL A 88 28.07 -2.71 -1.84
CA VAL A 88 29.11 -2.25 -2.77
C VAL A 88 28.77 -2.65 -4.19
N LEU A 89 28.48 -3.93 -4.44
CA LEU A 89 28.18 -4.44 -5.78
C LEU A 89 26.92 -3.84 -6.40
N THR A 90 25.93 -3.49 -5.56
CA THR A 90 24.72 -2.83 -6.05
C THR A 90 24.88 -1.32 -6.21
N ALA A 91 25.78 -0.68 -5.47
CA ALA A 91 26.12 0.73 -5.63
C ALA A 91 26.97 0.97 -6.88
N THR A 92 27.84 0.03 -7.22
CA THR A 92 28.67 0.07 -8.46
C THR A 92 27.93 -0.41 -9.70
N GLY A 93 26.67 -0.82 -9.58
CA GLY A 93 25.85 -1.31 -10.70
C GLY A 93 26.19 -2.72 -11.20
N VAL A 94 27.13 -3.42 -10.56
CA VAL A 94 27.52 -4.80 -10.91
C VAL A 94 26.37 -5.78 -10.68
N LEU A 95 25.61 -5.58 -9.60
CA LEU A 95 24.40 -6.34 -9.30
C LEU A 95 23.17 -5.45 -9.24
N GLY A 96 22.07 -5.96 -9.79
CA GLY A 96 20.74 -5.47 -9.46
C GLY A 96 20.31 -5.98 -8.08
N TYR A 97 19.32 -5.35 -7.48
CA TYR A 97 18.69 -5.85 -6.28
C TYR A 97 17.21 -5.56 -6.30
N TYR A 98 16.47 -6.34 -5.51
CA TYR A 98 15.04 -6.17 -5.37
C TYR A 98 14.76 -4.80 -4.77
N ARG A 99 14.13 -3.92 -5.55
CA ARG A 99 13.60 -2.65 -5.07
C ARG A 99 12.10 -2.86 -4.92
N PRO A 100 11.57 -3.06 -3.71
CA PRO A 100 10.14 -2.95 -3.52
C PRO A 100 9.74 -1.55 -3.99
N ILE A 101 8.77 -1.52 -4.89
CA ILE A 101 8.34 -0.34 -5.61
C ILE A 101 8.04 0.76 -4.59
N ILE A 102 8.86 1.82 -4.59
CA ILE A 102 8.39 3.17 -4.27
C ILE A 102 7.39 3.49 -5.37
N THR A 103 6.22 4.02 -5.00
CA THR A 103 4.95 4.12 -5.73
C THR A 103 4.96 4.66 -7.16
N VAL A 104 6.11 4.89 -7.79
CA VAL A 104 6.24 5.27 -9.19
C VAL A 104 7.55 4.66 -9.72
N GLU A 105 7.51 3.51 -10.40
CA GLU A 105 8.37 3.22 -11.56
C GLU A 105 8.28 1.76 -12.05
N SER A 106 7.98 1.65 -13.34
CA SER A 106 8.38 0.59 -14.27
C SER A 106 7.49 -0.67 -14.35
N ALA A 107 6.71 -0.71 -15.43
CA ALA A 107 6.03 -1.84 -16.03
C ALA A 107 6.87 -3.12 -16.32
N ALA A 108 8.09 -3.24 -15.76
CA ALA A 108 8.99 -4.36 -16.01
C ALA A 108 9.29 -5.25 -14.78
N LYS A 109 8.67 -5.05 -13.61
CA LYS A 109 9.03 -5.81 -12.39
C LYS A 109 7.89 -6.68 -11.81
N LYS A 110 8.16 -7.99 -11.75
CA LYS A 110 7.27 -9.10 -11.39
C LYS A 110 7.08 -9.33 -9.87
N THR A 111 6.91 -8.30 -9.05
CA THR A 111 6.73 -8.51 -7.59
C THR A 111 5.50 -7.88 -7.01
N ASP A 112 4.76 -8.69 -6.25
CA ASP A 112 3.53 -8.29 -5.58
C ASP A 112 3.83 -7.22 -4.52
N TRP A 113 3.36 -6.02 -4.77
CA TRP A 113 3.55 -4.85 -3.92
C TRP A 113 2.61 -4.88 -2.70
N ARG A 114 1.55 -5.72 -2.69
CA ARG A 114 0.75 -5.99 -1.48
C ARG A 114 1.66 -6.42 -0.33
N ALA A 115 2.62 -7.31 -0.61
CA ALA A 115 3.62 -7.74 0.36
C ALA A 115 4.52 -6.61 0.87
N HIS A 116 4.70 -5.51 0.13
CA HIS A 116 5.46 -4.35 0.60
C HIS A 116 4.72 -3.60 1.71
N HIS A 117 3.43 -3.30 1.52
CA HIS A 117 2.63 -2.62 2.54
C HIS A 117 2.49 -3.45 3.82
N ILE A 118 2.39 -4.77 3.69
CA ILE A 118 2.32 -5.69 4.83
C ILE A 118 3.60 -5.68 5.65
N THR A 119 4.77 -5.59 5.01
CA THR A 119 6.05 -5.96 5.65
C THR A 119 7.00 -4.79 5.89
N LYS A 120 6.75 -3.60 5.32
CA LYS A 120 7.73 -2.50 5.32
C LYS A 120 7.19 -1.11 5.59
N ASP A 121 5.89 -0.92 5.47
CA ASP A 121 5.33 0.40 5.68
C ASP A 121 5.25 0.66 7.17
N GLU A 122 6.03 1.63 7.63
CA GLU A 122 6.15 1.96 9.04
C GLU A 122 4.87 2.59 9.63
N ALA A 123 3.93 3.00 8.78
CA ALA A 123 2.62 3.53 9.13
C ALA A 123 1.48 2.52 8.89
N ARG A 124 1.79 1.27 8.53
CA ARG A 124 0.79 0.21 8.31
C ARG A 124 1.24 -1.10 8.95
N GLU A 125 0.28 -1.94 9.29
CA GLU A 125 0.55 -3.27 9.84
C GLU A 125 -0.27 -4.33 9.09
N PRO A 126 0.13 -5.62 9.12
CA PRO A 126 -0.66 -6.70 8.57
C PRO A 126 -2.08 -6.77 9.16
N ASP A 127 -3.08 -7.02 8.32
CA ASP A 127 -4.47 -7.25 8.72
C ASP A 127 -5.02 -8.50 8.01
N PRO A 128 -5.64 -9.45 8.72
CA PRO A 128 -6.08 -10.71 8.11
C PRO A 128 -7.26 -10.56 7.13
N VAL A 129 -8.01 -9.46 7.20
CA VAL A 129 -9.17 -9.20 6.33
C VAL A 129 -8.82 -8.20 5.24
N LEU A 130 -8.06 -7.16 5.60
CA LEU A 130 -7.72 -6.03 4.72
C LEU A 130 -6.33 -6.16 4.10
N PHE A 131 -5.60 -7.23 4.42
CA PHE A 131 -4.20 -7.51 4.11
C PHE A 131 -3.23 -6.61 4.89
N TRP A 132 -3.48 -5.31 4.91
CA TRP A 132 -2.80 -4.35 5.78
C TRP A 132 -3.77 -3.26 6.20
N ARG A 133 -3.49 -2.58 7.31
CA ARG A 133 -4.26 -1.40 7.77
C ARG A 133 -3.33 -0.32 8.29
N SER A 134 -3.78 0.94 8.25
CA SER A 134 -3.04 2.05 8.84
C SER A 134 -3.02 1.97 10.37
N ILE A 135 -1.90 2.35 10.98
CA ILE A 135 -1.74 2.39 12.45
C ILE A 135 -1.60 3.82 12.95
N ARG A 136 -1.65 4.03 14.26
CA ARG A 136 -1.44 5.33 14.90
C ARG A 136 -0.01 5.85 14.65
N ARG A 137 0.17 6.53 13.52
CA ARG A 137 1.43 7.12 13.09
C ARG A 137 1.14 8.17 12.04
N TYR A 138 1.71 9.37 12.23
CA TYR A 138 1.55 10.47 11.28
C TYR A 138 1.77 9.98 9.83
N PRO A 139 0.84 10.29 8.90
CA PRO A 139 -0.31 11.19 9.03
C PRO A 139 -1.62 10.56 9.56
N TYR A 140 -1.62 9.29 9.93
CA TYR A 140 -2.81 8.57 10.41
C TYR A 140 -3.01 8.67 11.93
N ASN A 141 -4.27 8.75 12.32
CA ASN A 141 -4.70 8.81 13.72
C ASN A 141 -4.93 7.41 14.34
N ALA A 142 -5.36 7.33 15.60
CA ALA A 142 -5.56 6.06 16.29
C ALA A 142 -6.71 5.20 15.71
N GLN A 143 -7.60 5.80 14.93
CA GLN A 143 -8.69 5.13 14.23
C GLN A 143 -8.28 4.66 12.83
N GLY A 144 -7.03 4.90 12.42
CA GLY A 144 -6.51 4.52 11.10
C GLY A 144 -7.00 5.41 9.96
N PHE A 145 -7.48 6.62 10.27
CA PHE A 145 -7.87 7.65 9.28
C PHE A 145 -6.81 8.76 9.21
N LYS A 146 -6.77 9.48 8.09
CA LYS A 146 -6.01 10.73 8.00
C LYS A 146 -6.84 11.88 8.58
N GLY A 147 -6.19 12.73 9.39
CA GLY A 147 -6.81 13.90 10.00
C GLY A 147 -7.29 13.68 11.45
N LYS A 148 -8.25 14.50 11.88
CA LYS A 148 -8.78 14.52 13.26
C LYS A 148 -9.49 13.20 13.59
N GLU A 149 -9.33 12.74 14.82
CA GLU A 149 -10.10 11.59 15.34
C GLU A 149 -11.56 11.98 15.53
N LEU A 150 -12.47 11.08 15.17
CA LEU A 150 -13.87 11.26 15.44
C LEU A 150 -14.21 10.90 16.88
N PRO A 151 -15.13 11.63 17.53
CA PRO A 151 -15.68 11.21 18.81
C PRO A 151 -16.53 9.94 18.62
N PRO A 152 -16.58 9.06 19.64
CA PRO A 152 -17.31 7.79 19.58
C PRO A 152 -18.81 7.98 19.38
N VAL A 153 -19.36 9.11 19.83
CA VAL A 153 -20.77 9.48 19.64
C VAL A 153 -20.84 10.65 18.68
N LYS A 154 -21.67 10.52 17.66
CA LYS A 154 -21.94 11.58 16.69
C LYS A 154 -22.71 12.74 17.33
N GLY A 155 -22.24 13.96 17.10
CA GLY A 155 -22.91 15.16 17.58
C GLY A 155 -24.29 15.35 16.91
N PRO A 156 -25.27 15.99 17.58
CA PRO A 156 -26.63 16.16 17.04
C PRO A 156 -26.72 17.06 15.79
N HIS A 157 -25.64 17.77 15.45
CA HIS A 157 -25.53 18.65 14.27
C HIS A 157 -24.25 18.40 13.47
N GLU A 158 -23.66 17.22 13.64
CA GLU A 158 -22.45 16.78 12.95
C GLU A 158 -22.86 16.01 11.68
N PHE A 159 -22.35 16.42 10.52
CA PHE A 159 -22.55 15.71 9.26
C PHE A 159 -21.24 15.01 8.85
N ARG A 160 -21.23 13.68 8.89
CA ARG A 160 -20.04 12.84 8.67
C ARG A 160 -19.96 12.38 7.22
N ILE A 161 -18.88 12.75 6.54
CA ILE A 161 -18.58 12.37 5.16
C ILE A 161 -17.37 11.45 5.18
N PHE A 162 -17.52 10.20 4.75
CA PHE A 162 -16.41 9.23 4.71
C PHE A 162 -15.92 9.03 3.28
N CYS A 163 -14.62 9.28 3.08
CA CYS A 163 -13.97 9.15 1.78
C CYS A 163 -13.19 7.83 1.71
N TYR A 164 -13.76 6.80 1.10
CA TYR A 164 -13.07 5.53 0.85
C TYR A 164 -12.43 5.52 -0.53
N GLY A 165 -11.16 5.13 -0.58
CA GLY A 165 -10.47 5.00 -1.86
C GLY A 165 -9.04 4.48 -1.71
N ASP A 166 -8.36 4.49 -2.84
CA ASP A 166 -6.96 4.08 -2.96
C ASP A 166 -5.97 5.22 -2.64
N SER A 167 -4.77 5.19 -3.24
CA SER A 167 -3.73 6.21 -3.07
C SER A 167 -4.18 7.60 -3.50
N ASN A 168 -5.15 7.73 -4.39
CA ASN A 168 -5.69 9.04 -4.80
C ASN A 168 -6.51 9.70 -3.69
N THR A 169 -7.15 8.88 -2.83
CA THR A 169 -7.90 9.37 -1.67
C THR A 169 -7.02 9.50 -0.45
N ASP A 170 -6.15 8.52 -0.22
CA ASP A 170 -5.11 8.60 0.81
C ASP A 170 -4.31 9.90 0.61
N GLY A 171 -3.80 10.13 -0.61
CA GLY A 171 -3.20 11.40 -1.01
C GLY A 171 -1.92 11.76 -0.25
N PRO A 172 -1.45 13.01 -0.37
CA PRO A 172 -0.32 13.50 0.43
C PRO A 172 -0.64 13.48 1.94
N ASP A 173 0.38 13.65 2.77
CA ASP A 173 0.21 13.73 4.24
C ASP A 173 -0.74 14.86 4.67
N ARG A 174 -0.77 15.96 3.88
CA ARG A 174 -1.70 17.09 4.03
C ARG A 174 -2.12 17.63 2.68
N GLY A 175 -3.31 18.20 2.64
CA GLY A 175 -3.87 18.87 1.47
C GLY A 175 -4.44 17.95 0.41
N GLY A 176 -4.66 16.67 0.72
CA GLY A 176 -5.40 15.75 -0.13
C GLY A 176 -6.86 16.19 -0.31
N TRP A 177 -7.54 15.68 -1.34
CA TRP A 177 -8.86 16.17 -1.69
C TRP A 177 -9.92 16.04 -0.57
N PRO A 178 -9.90 15.05 0.34
CA PRO A 178 -10.84 15.05 1.47
C PRO A 178 -10.62 16.21 2.44
N GLU A 179 -9.36 16.58 2.71
CA GLU A 179 -9.02 17.74 3.55
C GLU A 179 -9.38 19.05 2.85
N GLN A 180 -9.17 19.14 1.53
CA GLN A 180 -9.64 20.29 0.74
C GLN A 180 -11.17 20.38 0.73
N LEU A 181 -11.88 19.24 0.67
CA LEU A 181 -13.34 19.21 0.75
C LEU A 181 -13.84 19.71 2.12
N GLN A 182 -13.19 19.30 3.22
CA GLN A 182 -13.44 19.87 4.55
C GLN A 182 -13.30 21.39 4.51
N ALA A 183 -12.18 21.91 3.99
CA ALA A 183 -11.93 23.34 3.94
C ALA A 183 -12.96 24.10 3.10
N VAL A 184 -13.43 23.54 1.98
CA VAL A 184 -14.49 24.14 1.16
C VAL A 184 -15.83 24.14 1.92
N LEU A 185 -16.18 23.04 2.61
CA LEU A 185 -17.41 22.91 3.37
C LEU A 185 -17.42 23.78 4.65
N ASP A 186 -16.29 23.98 5.31
CA ASP A 186 -16.17 24.84 6.50
C ASP A 186 -16.46 26.30 6.17
N LEU A 187 -16.22 26.72 4.93
CA LEU A 187 -16.55 28.05 4.44
C LEU A 187 -18.05 28.19 4.08
N ARG A 188 -18.82 27.09 4.10
CA ARG A 188 -20.26 27.10 3.86
C ARG A 188 -21.02 27.21 5.17
N SER A 189 -21.92 28.19 5.24
CA SER A 189 -22.91 28.24 6.32
C SER A 189 -24.17 27.48 5.89
N LEU A 190 -24.35 26.25 6.40
CA LEU A 190 -25.53 25.42 6.09
C LEU A 190 -26.44 25.29 7.34
N PRO A 191 -27.71 25.74 7.28
CA PRO A 191 -28.65 25.62 8.38
C PRO A 191 -28.82 24.18 8.89
N GLY A 192 -28.69 23.98 10.21
CA GLY A 192 -28.88 22.67 10.85
C GLY A 192 -27.62 21.81 10.96
N VAL A 193 -26.57 22.12 10.18
CA VAL A 193 -25.22 21.57 10.36
C VAL A 193 -24.38 22.60 11.09
N ARG A 194 -23.73 22.17 12.18
CA ARG A 194 -22.76 23.02 12.90
C ARG A 194 -21.33 22.64 12.58
N GLU A 195 -21.11 21.39 12.16
CA GLU A 195 -19.78 20.86 11.87
C GLU A 195 -19.90 19.80 10.77
N PHE A 196 -19.17 19.99 9.68
CA PHE A 196 -18.84 18.91 8.76
C PHE A 196 -17.65 18.13 9.32
N ALA A 197 -17.71 16.81 9.22
CA ALA A 197 -16.60 15.93 9.57
C ALA A 197 -16.25 15.06 8.36
N VAL A 198 -15.35 15.56 7.52
CA VAL A 198 -14.83 14.82 6.37
C VAL A 198 -13.67 13.94 6.82
N VAL A 199 -13.88 12.63 6.74
CA VAL A 199 -12.92 11.61 7.15
C VAL A 199 -12.25 11.02 5.93
N ASN A 200 -10.93 11.12 5.88
CA ASN A 200 -10.14 10.43 4.87
C ASN A 200 -9.87 8.98 5.31
N ALA A 201 -10.67 8.06 4.77
CA ALA A 201 -10.52 6.61 4.93
C ALA A 201 -9.79 5.94 3.75
N GLY A 202 -9.12 6.74 2.91
CA GLY A 202 -8.28 6.26 1.83
C GLY A 202 -7.06 5.50 2.35
N VAL A 203 -6.69 4.42 1.67
CA VAL A 203 -5.47 3.66 1.96
C VAL A 203 -4.76 3.38 0.66
N ALA A 204 -3.51 3.86 0.54
CA ALA A 204 -2.70 3.56 -0.62
C ALA A 204 -2.65 2.04 -0.83
N GLY A 205 -3.05 1.66 -2.03
CA GLY A 205 -2.98 0.29 -2.49
C GLY A 205 -4.24 -0.58 -2.31
N TYR A 206 -5.27 -0.08 -1.65
CA TYR A 206 -6.54 -0.79 -1.59
C TYR A 206 -7.21 -0.84 -2.97
N SER A 207 -7.84 -1.97 -3.28
CA SER A 207 -8.86 -2.09 -4.32
C SER A 207 -10.25 -1.93 -3.68
N SER A 208 -11.30 -1.95 -4.50
CA SER A 208 -12.69 -1.95 -4.01
C SER A 208 -12.99 -3.11 -3.05
N TYR A 209 -12.24 -4.22 -3.15
CA TYR A 209 -12.40 -5.39 -2.27
C TYR A 209 -12.08 -5.06 -0.81
N GLN A 210 -10.89 -4.53 -0.52
CA GLN A 210 -10.53 -4.14 0.85
C GLN A 210 -11.39 -2.96 1.31
N GLY A 211 -11.64 -2.00 0.41
CA GLY A 211 -12.47 -0.83 0.70
C GLY A 211 -13.85 -1.22 1.22
N LEU A 212 -14.54 -2.13 0.54
CA LEU A 212 -15.88 -2.57 0.94
C LEU A 212 -15.85 -3.27 2.30
N ARG A 213 -14.88 -4.16 2.53
CA ARG A 213 -14.75 -4.89 3.80
C ARG A 213 -14.50 -3.93 4.96
N ARG A 214 -13.62 -2.94 4.77
CA ARG A 214 -13.37 -1.90 5.77
C ARG A 214 -14.64 -1.12 6.07
N PHE A 215 -15.35 -0.65 5.04
CA PHE A 215 -16.59 0.08 5.22
C PHE A 215 -17.64 -0.74 5.99
N GLN A 216 -17.81 -2.02 5.67
CA GLN A 216 -18.72 -2.92 6.36
C GLN A 216 -18.40 -3.11 7.85
N GLN A 217 -17.12 -3.04 8.23
CA GLN A 217 -16.69 -3.13 9.64
C GLN A 217 -16.89 -1.81 10.40
N GLU A 218 -16.83 -0.68 9.70
CA GLU A 218 -16.73 0.65 10.31
C GLU A 218 -18.06 1.43 10.28
N VAL A 219 -18.98 1.11 9.36
CA VAL A 219 -20.21 1.88 9.11
C VAL A 219 -21.09 2.03 10.36
N ALA A 220 -21.29 0.95 11.12
CA ALA A 220 -22.12 0.98 12.33
C ALA A 220 -21.46 1.81 13.45
N THR A 221 -20.12 1.76 13.54
CA THR A 221 -19.35 2.45 14.56
C THR A 221 -19.37 3.97 14.35
N TYR A 222 -19.21 4.42 13.11
CA TYR A 222 -19.05 5.85 12.82
C TYR A 222 -20.30 6.54 12.30
N SER A 223 -21.33 5.78 11.89
CA SER A 223 -22.62 6.32 11.43
C SER A 223 -22.47 7.47 10.41
N PRO A 224 -21.80 7.23 9.27
CA PRO A 224 -21.63 8.25 8.23
C PRO A 224 -22.99 8.69 7.67
N ASP A 225 -23.11 9.96 7.28
CA ASP A 225 -24.28 10.45 6.52
C ASP A 225 -24.06 10.28 5.02
N LEU A 226 -22.80 10.41 4.59
CA LEU A 226 -22.40 10.36 3.20
C LEU A 226 -21.10 9.57 3.04
N VAL A 227 -21.07 8.72 2.02
CA VAL A 227 -19.90 7.90 1.68
C VAL A 227 -19.47 8.20 0.24
N LEU A 228 -18.22 8.63 0.07
CA LEU A 228 -17.60 8.86 -1.23
C LEU A 228 -16.71 7.67 -1.57
N VAL A 229 -16.96 7.00 -2.70
CA VAL A 229 -16.30 5.75 -3.08
C VAL A 229 -15.44 5.95 -4.32
N SER A 230 -14.13 5.80 -4.16
CA SER A 230 -13.10 6.24 -5.11
C SER A 230 -12.06 5.14 -5.38
N PHE A 231 -12.49 4.05 -6.03
CA PHE A 231 -11.65 2.89 -6.40
C PHE A 231 -11.60 2.67 -7.92
N GLY A 232 -10.73 1.78 -8.39
CA GLY A 232 -10.61 1.42 -9.81
C GLY A 232 -9.18 1.29 -10.32
N TRP A 233 -8.22 2.08 -9.82
CA TRP A 233 -6.81 1.92 -10.24
C TRP A 233 -6.30 0.54 -9.84
N ASN A 234 -6.30 0.25 -8.54
CA ASN A 234 -5.76 -1.01 -8.04
C ASN A 234 -6.55 -2.24 -8.49
N ASP A 235 -7.87 -2.11 -8.68
CA ASP A 235 -8.77 -3.15 -9.15
C ASP A 235 -8.34 -3.69 -10.52
N HIS A 236 -8.10 -2.79 -11.48
CA HIS A 236 -7.78 -3.15 -12.85
C HIS A 236 -6.30 -3.50 -13.07
N TRP A 237 -5.46 -3.38 -12.04
CA TRP A 237 -4.04 -3.76 -12.11
C TRP A 237 -3.91 -5.28 -12.10
N GLU A 238 -2.89 -5.82 -12.76
CA GLU A 238 -2.67 -7.27 -12.80
C GLU A 238 -2.36 -7.83 -11.40
N ALA A 239 -3.05 -8.91 -11.02
CA ALA A 239 -2.70 -9.66 -9.83
C ALA A 239 -1.37 -10.38 -10.03
N LEU A 240 -0.49 -10.30 -9.04
CA LEU A 240 0.76 -11.07 -9.03
C LEU A 240 0.59 -12.29 -8.13
N GLY A 241 -0.13 -13.30 -8.63
CA GLY A 241 -0.60 -14.46 -7.87
C GLY A 241 -2.12 -14.40 -7.71
N ALA A 242 -2.64 -14.80 -6.56
CA ALA A 242 -4.08 -14.81 -6.32
C ALA A 242 -4.72 -13.40 -6.46
N PRO A 243 -5.91 -13.30 -7.09
CA PRO A 243 -6.80 -12.13 -6.99
C PRO A 243 -7.07 -11.76 -5.54
N ASP A 244 -7.50 -10.52 -5.29
CA ASP A 244 -7.71 -10.02 -3.93
C ASP A 244 -8.70 -10.89 -3.15
N LYS A 245 -9.82 -11.33 -3.75
CA LYS A 245 -10.79 -12.21 -3.07
C LYS A 245 -10.20 -13.54 -2.57
N GLN A 246 -9.14 -14.02 -3.22
CA GLN A 246 -8.46 -15.29 -2.91
C GLN A 246 -7.09 -15.07 -2.26
N PHE A 247 -6.69 -13.82 -2.05
CA PHE A 247 -5.40 -13.49 -1.48
C PHE A 247 -5.43 -13.70 0.04
N SER A 248 -4.44 -14.43 0.54
CA SER A 248 -4.17 -14.59 1.98
C SER A 248 -2.83 -13.94 2.30
N SER A 249 -2.78 -13.07 3.30
CA SER A 249 -1.51 -12.69 3.91
C SER A 249 -0.87 -13.93 4.55
N ALA A 250 0.46 -14.02 4.55
CA ALA A 250 1.15 -15.11 5.23
C ALA A 250 1.00 -14.99 6.75
N ILE A 251 1.50 -15.97 7.50
CA ILE A 251 1.50 -15.95 8.97
C ILE A 251 2.27 -14.69 9.45
N PRO A 252 1.76 -13.91 10.44
CA PRO A 252 2.37 -12.65 10.87
C PRO A 252 3.86 -12.72 11.23
N PHE A 253 4.32 -13.87 11.75
CA PHE A 253 5.74 -14.12 12.01
C PHE A 253 6.58 -14.16 10.72
N VAL A 254 6.05 -14.80 9.67
CA VAL A 254 6.69 -14.85 8.34
C VAL A 254 6.73 -13.46 7.72
N ASP A 255 5.66 -12.67 7.86
CA ASP A 255 5.61 -11.29 7.38
C ASP A 255 6.58 -10.37 8.15
N THR A 256 6.66 -10.51 9.47
CA THR A 256 7.60 -9.75 10.31
C THR A 256 9.06 -10.10 9.98
N LEU A 257 9.36 -11.39 9.80
CA LEU A 257 10.67 -11.87 9.40
C LEU A 257 11.00 -11.37 7.99
N GLN A 258 10.07 -11.50 7.04
CA GLN A 258 10.22 -11.00 5.68
C GLN A 258 10.45 -9.48 5.67
N GLY A 259 9.70 -8.72 6.47
CA GLY A 259 9.85 -7.27 6.62
C GLY A 259 11.22 -6.86 7.11
N THR A 260 11.70 -7.54 8.15
CA THR A 260 13.04 -7.37 8.71
C THR A 260 14.11 -7.70 7.67
N LEU A 261 14.00 -8.85 7.01
CA LEU A 261 14.94 -9.29 5.98
C LEU A 261 15.01 -8.33 4.81
N LEU A 262 13.88 -7.76 4.39
CA LEU A 262 13.87 -6.79 3.30
C LEU A 262 14.59 -5.47 3.63
N ARG A 263 15.01 -5.20 4.88
CA ARG A 263 15.88 -4.04 5.22
C ARG A 263 17.34 -4.25 4.80
N TYR A 264 17.73 -5.49 4.51
CA TYR A 264 19.10 -5.87 4.18
C TYR A 264 19.29 -6.02 2.67
N ARG A 265 20.31 -5.35 2.11
CA ARG A 265 20.64 -5.36 0.68
C ARG A 265 20.97 -6.76 0.20
N PHE A 266 21.64 -7.59 0.99
CA PHE A 266 21.95 -8.97 0.64
C PHE A 266 20.69 -9.78 0.37
N TYR A 267 19.70 -9.69 1.27
CA TYR A 267 18.42 -10.36 1.05
C TYR A 267 17.67 -9.83 -0.17
N LEU A 268 17.77 -8.53 -0.47
CA LEU A 268 17.19 -7.96 -1.70
C LEU A 268 17.86 -8.48 -2.97
N VAL A 269 19.18 -8.68 -2.95
CA VAL A 269 19.91 -9.35 -4.05
C VAL A 269 19.46 -10.80 -4.16
N LEU A 270 19.40 -11.54 -3.05
CA LEU A 270 18.92 -12.92 -3.03
C LEU A 270 17.50 -13.03 -3.61
N LYS A 271 16.60 -12.15 -3.17
CA LYS A 271 15.22 -12.09 -3.63
C LYS A 271 15.13 -11.80 -5.13
N GLN A 272 15.99 -10.93 -5.67
CA GLN A 272 16.03 -10.58 -7.09
C GLN A 272 16.38 -11.77 -7.99
N TYR A 273 17.33 -12.61 -7.55
CA TYR A 273 17.92 -13.65 -8.40
C TYR A 273 17.42 -15.07 -8.08
N MET A 274 16.97 -15.35 -6.86
CA MET A 274 16.54 -16.70 -6.46
C MET A 274 15.02 -16.93 -6.49
N VAL A 275 14.21 -15.91 -6.20
CA VAL A 275 12.75 -16.08 -6.19
C VAL A 275 12.16 -16.48 -7.55
N PRO A 276 12.65 -15.96 -8.70
CA PRO A 276 12.21 -16.43 -10.01
C PRO A 276 12.50 -17.92 -10.27
N CYS A 277 13.50 -18.50 -9.61
CA CYS A 277 13.90 -19.90 -9.77
C CYS A 277 13.15 -20.86 -8.85
N LEU A 278 12.66 -20.38 -7.70
CA LEU A 278 12.04 -21.21 -6.66
C LEU A 278 10.51 -21.21 -6.70
N LEU A 279 9.89 -20.17 -7.26
CA LEU A 279 8.43 -20.10 -7.35
C LEU A 279 7.98 -20.49 -8.76
N ARG A 280 7.52 -21.74 -8.91
CA ARG A 280 6.54 -22.07 -9.96
C ARG A 280 5.22 -21.40 -9.53
N ARG A 281 5.08 -20.11 -9.86
CA ARG A 281 3.83 -19.39 -9.59
C ARG A 281 2.74 -20.04 -10.42
N GLU A 282 1.64 -20.45 -9.80
CA GLU A 282 0.39 -20.53 -10.54
C GLU A 282 0.18 -19.15 -11.18
N SER A 283 0.27 -19.12 -12.50
CA SER A 283 0.12 -17.90 -13.27
C SER A 283 -1.38 -17.62 -13.37
N PHE A 284 -1.97 -17.11 -12.31
CA PHE A 284 -3.19 -16.35 -12.50
C PHE A 284 -2.83 -15.13 -13.35
N SER A 285 -3.50 -15.01 -14.49
CA SER A 285 -3.36 -13.88 -15.41
C SER A 285 -4.71 -13.17 -15.39
N GLY A 286 -4.77 -11.99 -14.80
CA GLY A 286 -6.01 -11.25 -14.64
C GLY A 286 -5.88 -10.13 -13.62
N PRO A 287 -6.87 -9.23 -13.60
CA PRO A 287 -6.87 -8.10 -12.67
C PRO A 287 -6.94 -8.57 -11.20
N ARG A 288 -6.53 -7.70 -10.28
CA ARG A 288 -6.66 -7.94 -8.83
C ARG A 288 -8.11 -8.15 -8.41
N VAL A 289 -9.02 -7.45 -9.07
CA VAL A 289 -10.47 -7.59 -8.92
C VAL A 289 -11.05 -7.69 -10.33
N SER A 290 -11.83 -8.74 -10.63
CA SER A 290 -12.45 -8.86 -11.94
C SER A 290 -13.43 -7.70 -12.19
N PRO A 291 -13.77 -7.35 -13.46
CA PRO A 291 -14.79 -6.34 -13.73
C PRO A 291 -16.13 -6.62 -13.04
N GLU A 292 -16.52 -7.90 -12.98
CA GLU A 292 -17.74 -8.36 -12.29
C GLU A 292 -17.61 -8.15 -10.78
N GLU A 293 -16.52 -8.61 -10.17
CA GLU A 293 -16.27 -8.43 -8.74
C GLU A 293 -16.17 -6.94 -8.36
N TYR A 294 -15.63 -6.10 -9.25
CA TYR A 294 -15.56 -4.65 -9.04
C TYR A 294 -16.96 -4.05 -8.93
N LEU A 295 -17.86 -4.39 -9.87
CA LEU A 295 -19.25 -3.93 -9.81
C LEU A 295 -20.01 -4.54 -8.61
N GLU A 296 -19.76 -5.80 -8.25
CA GLU A 296 -20.30 -6.42 -7.03
C GLU A 296 -19.84 -5.66 -5.77
N ASN A 297 -18.58 -5.25 -5.71
CA ASN A 297 -18.07 -4.48 -4.57
C ASN A 297 -18.73 -3.10 -4.50
N LEU A 298 -18.89 -2.40 -5.63
CA LEU A 298 -19.59 -1.12 -5.67
C LEU A 298 -21.07 -1.25 -5.28
N ALA A 299 -21.75 -2.30 -5.73
CA ALA A 299 -23.10 -2.62 -5.27
C ALA A 299 -23.13 -2.88 -3.76
N GLY A 300 -22.11 -3.56 -3.22
CA GLY A 300 -21.95 -3.77 -1.80
C GLY A 300 -21.82 -2.47 -1.00
N PHE A 301 -21.13 -1.46 -1.53
CA PHE A 301 -21.07 -0.13 -0.92
C PHE A 301 -22.45 0.53 -0.90
N VAL A 302 -23.15 0.52 -2.02
CA VAL A 302 -24.49 1.10 -2.15
C VAL A 302 -25.46 0.46 -1.16
N GLU A 303 -25.50 -0.87 -1.13
CA GLU A 303 -26.41 -1.61 -0.28
C GLU A 303 -26.06 -1.47 1.21
N THR A 304 -24.77 -1.42 1.55
CA THR A 304 -24.34 -1.23 2.94
C THR A 304 -24.65 0.18 3.44
N ALA A 305 -24.44 1.21 2.60
CA ALA A 305 -24.77 2.60 2.93
C ALA A 305 -26.28 2.78 3.13
N ARG A 306 -27.09 2.27 2.17
CA ARG A 306 -28.56 2.33 2.25
C ARG A 306 -29.10 1.68 3.52
N ARG A 307 -28.59 0.49 3.90
CA ARG A 307 -29.00 -0.20 5.13
C ARG A 307 -28.71 0.58 6.42
N HIS A 308 -27.72 1.48 6.39
CA HIS A 308 -27.34 2.30 7.54
C HIS A 308 -27.83 3.75 7.43
N GLY A 309 -28.70 4.06 6.46
CA GLY A 309 -29.25 5.40 6.27
C GLY A 309 -28.24 6.43 5.75
N ALA A 310 -27.14 5.99 5.13
CA ALA A 310 -26.13 6.86 4.53
C ALA A 310 -26.36 6.99 3.01
N ALA A 311 -26.15 8.19 2.47
CA ALA A 311 -26.00 8.40 1.04
C ALA A 311 -24.64 7.88 0.55
N VAL A 312 -24.56 7.50 -0.73
CA VAL A 312 -23.32 7.06 -1.36
C VAL A 312 -23.13 7.76 -2.69
N VAL A 313 -21.91 8.16 -3.01
CA VAL A 313 -21.51 8.68 -4.33
C VAL A 313 -20.36 7.85 -4.84
N LEU A 314 -20.56 7.23 -6.00
CA LEU A 314 -19.53 6.49 -6.72
C LEU A 314 -18.74 7.47 -7.60
N MET A 315 -17.44 7.24 -7.78
CA MET A 315 -16.57 8.21 -8.45
C MET A 315 -15.69 7.54 -9.50
N THR A 316 -15.74 8.03 -10.74
CA THR A 316 -14.83 7.55 -11.79
C THR A 316 -13.38 7.90 -11.46
N ARG A 317 -12.42 7.21 -12.09
CA ARG A 317 -10.99 7.41 -11.89
C ARG A 317 -10.42 8.48 -12.81
N PRO A 318 -9.87 9.58 -12.26
CA PRO A 318 -9.16 10.56 -13.05
C PRO A 318 -7.89 9.94 -13.61
N TYR A 319 -7.53 10.31 -14.84
CA TYR A 319 -6.20 10.11 -15.39
C TYR A 319 -5.83 11.26 -16.32
N GLY A 320 -4.54 11.59 -16.38
CA GLY A 320 -4.02 12.65 -17.25
C GLY A 320 -3.98 12.26 -18.74
N ASP A 321 -3.86 13.27 -19.61
CA ASP A 321 -3.67 13.14 -21.07
C ASP A 321 -2.41 12.34 -21.44
N GLU A 322 -2.37 11.78 -22.66
CA GLU A 322 -1.27 11.08 -23.32
C GLU A 322 0.10 11.72 -23.10
N ARG A 323 0.19 13.04 -22.98
CA ARG A 323 1.45 13.77 -22.73
C ARG A 323 2.09 13.46 -21.38
N ILE A 324 1.29 13.24 -20.32
CA ILE A 324 1.78 12.75 -19.02
C ILE A 324 2.06 11.24 -19.11
N LEU A 325 1.20 10.52 -19.82
CA LEU A 325 1.31 9.06 -20.02
C LEU A 325 2.56 8.64 -20.82
N ARG A 326 3.16 9.54 -21.62
CA ARG A 326 4.43 9.29 -22.33
C ARG A 326 5.66 9.33 -21.42
N ASN A 327 5.60 10.13 -20.35
CA ASN A 327 6.68 10.23 -19.37
C ASN A 327 6.50 9.23 -18.22
N ASP A 328 5.27 8.79 -18.01
CA ASP A 328 4.93 7.85 -16.98
C ASP A 328 5.00 6.41 -17.52
N ARG A 329 5.59 5.48 -16.76
CA ARG A 329 5.82 4.09 -17.23
C ARG A 329 4.56 3.22 -17.15
N VAL A 330 3.36 3.80 -17.31
CA VAL A 330 2.07 3.11 -17.23
C VAL A 330 1.74 2.52 -18.61
N PRO A 331 1.52 1.20 -18.73
CA PRO A 331 1.21 0.59 -20.03
C PRO A 331 -0.10 1.13 -20.62
N ALA A 332 -0.12 1.47 -21.91
CA ALA A 332 -1.34 1.91 -22.59
C ALA A 332 -2.52 0.92 -22.43
N LYS A 333 -2.23 -0.38 -22.44
CA LYS A 333 -3.22 -1.45 -22.19
C LYS A 333 -3.90 -1.31 -20.84
N TYR A 334 -3.20 -0.82 -19.82
CA TYR A 334 -3.76 -0.65 -18.49
C TYR A 334 -4.71 0.56 -18.44
N LEU A 335 -4.39 1.66 -19.11
CA LEU A 335 -5.31 2.80 -19.24
C LEU A 335 -6.60 2.42 -19.98
N THR A 336 -6.52 1.54 -20.99
CA THR A 336 -7.72 0.99 -21.64
C THR A 336 -8.62 0.27 -20.64
N LYS A 337 -8.04 -0.45 -19.65
CA LYS A 337 -8.81 -1.09 -18.59
C LYS A 337 -9.45 -0.06 -17.65
N ILE A 338 -8.73 1.01 -17.29
CA ILE A 338 -9.28 2.10 -16.47
C ILE A 338 -10.45 2.80 -17.18
N ALA A 339 -10.26 3.14 -18.46
CA ALA A 339 -11.31 3.73 -19.29
C ALA A 339 -12.54 2.81 -19.39
N ARG A 340 -12.31 1.50 -19.55
CA ARG A 340 -13.38 0.51 -19.55
C ARG A 340 -14.10 0.43 -18.21
N GLY A 341 -13.35 0.39 -17.11
CA GLY A 341 -13.89 0.38 -15.74
C GLY A 341 -14.72 1.62 -15.42
N ASN A 342 -14.26 2.81 -15.84
CA ASN A 342 -15.04 4.05 -15.72
C ASN A 342 -16.36 3.96 -16.50
N LYS A 343 -16.33 3.44 -17.72
CA LYS A 343 -17.55 3.23 -18.53
C LYS A 343 -18.51 2.24 -17.87
N ASP A 344 -17.99 1.12 -17.39
CA ASP A 344 -18.78 0.08 -16.73
C ASP A 344 -19.39 0.61 -15.41
N LEU A 345 -18.65 1.42 -14.65
CA LEU A 345 -19.15 2.11 -13.46
C LEU A 345 -20.29 3.08 -13.79
N LEU A 346 -20.15 3.92 -14.82
CA LEU A 346 -21.19 4.86 -15.23
C LEU A 346 -22.46 4.11 -15.67
N ALA A 347 -22.30 3.03 -16.46
CA ALA A 347 -23.41 2.19 -16.89
C ALA A 347 -24.10 1.49 -15.70
N PHE A 348 -23.31 0.99 -14.75
CA PHE A 348 -23.81 0.42 -13.49
C PHE A 348 -24.60 1.44 -12.69
N ALA A 349 -24.04 2.63 -12.43
CA ALA A 349 -24.70 3.67 -11.66
C ALA A 349 -26.02 4.13 -12.30
N ALA A 350 -26.06 4.24 -13.63
CA ALA A 350 -27.29 4.54 -14.36
C ALA A 350 -28.36 3.45 -14.18
N ARG A 351 -27.96 2.16 -14.25
CA ARG A 351 -28.86 1.02 -14.08
C ARG A 351 -29.41 0.93 -12.65
N GLU A 352 -28.56 1.12 -11.66
CA GLU A 352 -28.92 1.03 -10.23
C GLU A 352 -29.49 2.34 -9.66
N GLN A 353 -29.59 3.39 -10.49
CA GLN A 353 -29.98 4.74 -10.07
C GLN A 353 -29.16 5.26 -8.87
N ALA A 354 -27.87 4.93 -8.85
CA ALA A 354 -26.93 5.36 -7.82
C ALA A 354 -26.31 6.71 -8.18
N HIS A 355 -26.03 7.55 -7.18
CA HIS A 355 -25.28 8.78 -7.41
C HIS A 355 -23.86 8.46 -7.89
N VAL A 356 -23.48 9.08 -8.99
CA VAL A 356 -22.15 8.96 -9.59
C VAL A 356 -21.64 10.31 -10.04
N LEU A 357 -20.37 10.58 -9.74
CA LEU A 357 -19.67 11.76 -10.22
C LEU A 357 -18.58 11.34 -11.22
N ASP A 358 -18.72 11.79 -12.47
CA ASP A 358 -17.74 11.55 -13.52
C ASP A 358 -16.53 12.49 -13.42
N ILE A 359 -15.64 12.16 -12.49
CA ILE A 359 -14.37 12.85 -12.29
C ILE A 359 -13.50 12.79 -13.55
N HIS A 360 -13.44 11.65 -14.21
CA HIS A 360 -12.65 11.50 -15.44
C HIS A 360 -13.10 12.49 -16.52
N GLY A 361 -14.40 12.51 -16.83
CA GLY A 361 -14.97 13.45 -17.80
C GLY A 361 -14.72 14.91 -17.41
N ALA A 362 -14.90 15.26 -16.13
CA ALA A 362 -14.66 16.61 -15.63
C ALA A 362 -13.19 17.05 -15.73
N PHE A 363 -12.25 16.14 -15.47
CA PHE A 363 -10.81 16.44 -15.54
C PHE A 363 -10.23 16.34 -16.96
N ALA A 364 -10.89 15.62 -17.87
CA ALA A 364 -10.44 15.50 -19.27
C ALA A 364 -10.39 16.86 -19.99
N ALA A 365 -11.25 17.81 -19.61
CA ALA A 365 -11.28 19.18 -20.15
C ALA A 365 -10.28 20.14 -19.47
N LEU A 366 -9.58 19.70 -18.41
CA LEU A 366 -8.71 20.55 -17.60
C LEU A 366 -7.23 20.37 -17.94
N PRO A 367 -6.37 21.36 -17.60
CA PRO A 367 -4.94 21.25 -17.84
C PRO A 367 -4.32 20.05 -17.14
N SER A 368 -3.41 19.36 -17.86
CA SER A 368 -2.68 18.21 -17.33
C SER A 368 -1.78 18.56 -16.13
N SER A 369 -1.41 19.83 -15.94
CA SER A 369 -0.64 20.33 -14.79
C SER A 369 -1.33 20.14 -13.43
N LEU A 370 -2.60 19.74 -13.42
CA LEU A 370 -3.31 19.31 -12.21
C LEU A 370 -2.89 17.92 -11.73
N PHE A 371 -2.07 17.21 -12.48
CA PHE A 371 -1.56 15.88 -12.16
C PHE A 371 -0.04 15.88 -11.94
N VAL A 372 0.41 15.10 -10.96
CA VAL A 372 1.83 14.80 -10.72
C VAL A 372 2.29 13.69 -11.67
N ASP A 373 1.43 12.68 -11.85
CA ASP A 373 1.65 11.51 -12.71
C ASP A 373 0.33 11.10 -13.40
N SER A 374 0.25 9.93 -14.00
CA SER A 374 -0.93 9.48 -14.75
C SER A 374 -2.21 9.42 -13.92
N CYS A 375 -2.12 9.39 -12.60
CA CYS A 375 -3.26 9.17 -11.71
C CYS A 375 -3.35 10.18 -10.56
N HIS A 376 -2.22 10.54 -9.94
CA HIS A 376 -2.19 11.36 -8.74
C HIS A 376 -2.22 12.85 -9.06
N PHE A 377 -3.00 13.59 -8.26
CA PHE A 377 -3.15 15.03 -8.39
C PHE A 377 -1.98 15.81 -7.78
N THR A 378 -1.73 17.00 -8.33
CA THR A 378 -1.00 18.06 -7.61
C THR A 378 -1.90 18.65 -6.52
N LEU A 379 -1.36 19.52 -5.67
CA LEU A 379 -2.17 20.26 -4.69
C LEU A 379 -3.32 21.04 -5.36
N GLN A 380 -3.09 21.62 -6.55
CA GLN A 380 -4.14 22.32 -7.29
C GLN A 380 -5.18 21.35 -7.85
N GLY A 381 -4.77 20.16 -8.30
CA GLY A 381 -5.70 19.10 -8.69
C GLY A 381 -6.58 18.65 -7.53
N HIS A 382 -6.01 18.48 -6.33
CA HIS A 382 -6.78 18.15 -5.12
C HIS A 382 -7.79 19.24 -4.73
N LYS A 383 -7.44 20.53 -4.87
CA LYS A 383 -8.39 21.64 -4.68
C LYS A 383 -9.52 21.60 -5.70
N LYS A 384 -9.18 21.43 -6.97
CA LYS A 384 -10.17 21.37 -8.05
C LYS A 384 -11.14 20.19 -7.88
N MET A 385 -10.62 19.06 -7.41
CA MET A 385 -11.38 17.87 -7.06
C MET A 385 -12.40 18.16 -5.95
N ALA A 386 -11.98 18.86 -4.90
CA ALA A 386 -12.85 19.24 -3.78
C ALA A 386 -13.95 20.22 -4.20
N GLU A 387 -13.63 21.21 -5.03
CA GLU A 387 -14.64 22.14 -5.60
C GLU A 387 -15.69 21.39 -6.43
N LEU A 388 -15.24 20.50 -7.32
CA LEU A 388 -16.13 19.69 -8.15
C LEU A 388 -17.06 18.82 -7.31
N LEU A 389 -16.53 18.18 -6.27
CA LEU A 389 -17.30 17.38 -5.33
C LEU A 389 -18.31 18.23 -4.57
N CYS A 390 -17.90 19.37 -4.01
CA CYS A 390 -18.80 20.24 -3.26
C CYS A 390 -19.99 20.67 -4.11
N ASN A 391 -19.74 21.15 -5.33
CA ASN A 391 -20.81 21.57 -6.25
C ASN A 391 -21.74 20.40 -6.59
N TYR A 392 -21.19 19.21 -6.89
CA TYR A 392 -22.00 18.02 -7.16
C TYR A 392 -22.89 17.65 -5.96
N LEU A 393 -22.35 17.68 -4.74
CA LEU A 393 -23.11 17.33 -3.54
C LEU A 393 -24.22 18.35 -3.26
N GLU A 394 -23.96 19.64 -3.48
CA GLU A 394 -24.97 20.70 -3.40
C GLU A 394 -26.08 20.51 -4.45
N ASP A 395 -25.70 20.38 -5.73
CA ASP A 395 -26.64 20.29 -6.87
C ASP A 395 -27.54 19.04 -6.80
N ASN A 396 -27.07 17.98 -6.14
CA ASN A 396 -27.83 16.73 -5.99
C ASN A 396 -28.53 16.62 -4.63
N GLY A 397 -28.53 17.67 -3.81
CA GLY A 397 -29.22 17.67 -2.51
C GLY A 397 -28.65 16.66 -1.50
N LEU A 398 -27.36 16.34 -1.63
CA LEU A 398 -26.65 15.37 -0.78
C LEU A 398 -26.00 16.04 0.44
N LEU A 399 -26.04 17.37 0.51
CA LEU A 399 -25.75 18.15 1.71
C LEU A 399 -27.06 18.57 2.37
N PRO A 400 -27.10 18.75 3.70
CA PRO A 400 -28.29 19.22 4.39
C PRO A 400 -28.79 20.56 3.84
N ALA A 401 -30.06 20.60 3.47
CA ALA A 401 -30.68 21.78 2.88
C ALA A 401 -30.75 22.94 3.87
N ALA A 402 -30.65 24.17 3.36
CA ALA A 402 -30.93 25.37 4.14
C ALA A 402 -32.39 25.39 4.61
N GLY A 403 -32.65 24.99 5.86
CA GLY A 403 -33.92 25.22 6.56
C GLY A 403 -34.72 24.00 7.00
N GLN A 404 -34.20 22.77 6.93
CA GLN A 404 -34.91 21.62 7.51
C GLN A 404 -34.38 21.28 8.90
N ARG A 405 -35.20 21.50 9.94
CA ARG A 405 -34.97 20.97 11.28
C ARG A 405 -34.92 19.44 11.19
N ALA A 406 -33.87 18.83 11.74
CA ALA A 406 -33.80 17.40 11.96
C ALA A 406 -35.08 16.94 12.68
N VAL A 407 -35.83 16.04 12.04
CA VAL A 407 -36.96 15.37 12.66
C VAL A 407 -36.38 14.52 13.78
N THR A 408 -36.63 14.95 15.02
CA THR A 408 -36.37 14.13 16.20
C THR A 408 -37.19 12.86 16.07
N PRO A 409 -36.63 11.66 16.32
CA PRO A 409 -37.43 10.45 16.34
C PRO A 409 -38.50 10.63 17.42
N SER A 410 -39.77 10.61 17.05
CA SER A 410 -40.86 10.63 18.01
C SER A 410 -40.65 9.47 18.98
N SER A 411 -40.44 9.77 20.26
CA SER A 411 -40.48 8.81 21.34
C SER A 411 -41.74 7.96 21.18
N GLY A 412 -41.55 6.71 20.75
CA GLY A 412 -42.61 5.72 20.65
C GLY A 412 -43.37 5.67 21.96
N GLY A 413 -44.69 5.82 21.84
CA GLY A 413 -45.60 5.89 22.97
C GLY A 413 -45.39 4.72 23.93
N ALA A 414 -45.24 5.05 25.20
CA ALA A 414 -45.36 4.07 26.28
C ALA A 414 -46.74 3.41 26.19
N VAL A 415 -46.76 2.14 25.78
CA VAL A 415 -47.93 1.28 25.91
C VAL A 415 -48.17 1.07 27.40
N ARG A 416 -49.18 1.75 27.93
CA ARG A 416 -49.67 1.60 29.29
C ARG A 416 -50.39 0.25 29.37
N ALA A 417 -49.75 -0.75 29.97
CA ALA A 417 -50.40 -2.02 30.29
C ALA A 417 -51.48 -1.80 31.37
N GLN A 418 -52.74 -1.90 30.96
CA GLN A 418 -53.88 -1.92 31.87
C GLN A 418 -54.04 -3.36 32.38
N LYS A 419 -53.64 -3.59 33.63
CA LYS A 419 -53.93 -4.84 34.36
C LYS A 419 -55.44 -4.94 34.59
N GLN A 420 -56.07 -5.92 33.97
CA GLN A 420 -57.30 -6.52 34.50
C GLN A 420 -56.89 -7.69 35.40
N ARG A 421 -57.13 -7.54 36.70
CA ARG A 421 -57.67 -8.55 37.63
C ARG A 421 -57.94 -7.90 38.97
#